data_AF-A0A2P5K0J2-F1
#
_entry.id   AF-A0A2P5K0J2-F1
#
_cell.length_a   1.000
_cell.length_b   1.000
_cell.length_c   1.000
_cell.angle_alpha   90.00
_cell.angle_beta   90.00
_cell.angle_gamma   90.00
#
_symmetry.space_group_name_H-M   'P 1'
#
loop_
_entity.id
_entity.type
_entity.pdbx_description
1 polymer ?
#
loop_
_entity_poly.entity_id
_entity_poly.type
_entity_poly.pdbx_seq_one_letter_code
_entity_poly.pdbx_strand_id
1 'polypeptide(L)'
;MNYWIKPQPLDFNVEHPFFLCVLSNTDTAKIPGISAAGRSPDVIDYTPAGDAELVTLGRTICKSEPPMTPAGSPTPAVITRAALQLTKIPFLFINSGLRVIPKIPLLDVGAKPGGDIRTAKGVLDVGLIYENSVELGRQIKRLSDCVIIGESVPAGTTTAMCVLKALGINARVSSSYPENPLNIKEQTVEEALSNKGISFGDLKDDPMRAIEYFGDPMMPCVCGLVKGLGDTTSVLAGGTQMMAVLALIKHIGINSDVSIATTKFVAEDKTASFLETVSDLGFKSYISDPGFNLSKNPGLRMYESGDVKEGVGAGGGMFAAGIMGIGQDELRDQVELICDQVF
;
A
#
# COMPACT_ATOMS: atom_id res chain seq x y z
N MET A 1 -28.37 3.66 7.76
CA MET A 1 -27.00 4.20 7.78
C MET A 1 -26.54 4.26 6.33
N ASN A 2 -26.05 5.41 5.87
CA ASN A 2 -25.50 5.53 4.51
C ASN A 2 -24.17 4.77 4.48
N TYR A 3 -24.20 3.51 4.05
CA TYR A 3 -23.01 2.68 4.01
C TYR A 3 -22.11 3.13 2.86
N TRP A 4 -20.95 3.68 3.21
CA TRP A 4 -19.99 4.36 2.33
C TRP A 4 -18.83 3.44 1.91
N ILE A 5 -18.96 2.15 2.23
CA ILE A 5 -18.06 1.07 1.82
C ILE A 5 -18.88 0.06 1.02
N LYS A 6 -18.31 -0.48 -0.06
CA LYS A 6 -18.94 -1.52 -0.89
C LYS A 6 -18.02 -2.75 -0.98
N PRO A 7 -18.54 -3.98 -1.13
CA PRO A 7 -19.96 -4.36 -1.17
C PRO A 7 -20.63 -4.33 0.21
N GLN A 8 -21.95 -4.47 0.24
CA GLN A 8 -22.78 -4.55 1.45
C GLN A 8 -23.61 -5.84 1.45
N PRO A 9 -23.94 -6.42 2.63
CA PRO A 9 -23.47 -6.03 3.97
C PRO A 9 -21.96 -6.25 4.15
N LEU A 10 -21.34 -5.56 5.10
CA LEU A 10 -19.98 -5.87 5.53
C LEU A 10 -20.02 -7.12 6.41
N ASP A 11 -19.66 -8.27 5.85
CA ASP A 11 -19.61 -9.55 6.56
C ASP A 11 -18.34 -9.66 7.43
N PHE A 12 -18.21 -8.78 8.42
CA PHE A 12 -17.12 -8.78 9.41
C PHE A 12 -17.67 -8.75 10.83
N ASN A 13 -17.22 -9.70 11.65
CA ASN A 13 -17.39 -9.65 13.10
C ASN A 13 -15.98 -9.61 13.72
N VAL A 14 -15.52 -8.40 14.03
CA VAL A 14 -14.14 -8.13 14.44
C VAL A 14 -14.16 -7.45 15.81
N GLU A 15 -13.54 -8.08 16.80
CA GLU A 15 -13.46 -7.58 18.17
C GLU A 15 -12.11 -6.90 18.45
N HIS A 16 -11.02 -7.39 17.85
CA HIS A 16 -9.66 -6.97 18.13
C HIS A 16 -8.89 -6.65 16.84
N PRO A 17 -9.34 -5.65 16.06
CA PRO A 17 -8.64 -5.25 14.85
C PRO A 17 -7.25 -4.69 15.19
N PHE A 18 -6.27 -4.98 14.34
CA PHE A 18 -4.93 -4.41 14.44
C PHE A 18 -4.48 -3.87 13.08
N PHE A 19 -3.93 -2.67 13.05
CA PHE A 19 -3.44 -2.06 11.82
C PHE A 19 -1.91 -2.12 11.73
N LEU A 20 -1.40 -2.64 10.62
CA LEU A 20 0.01 -2.64 10.29
C LEU A 20 0.23 -1.81 9.03
N CYS A 21 1.32 -1.06 8.97
CA CYS A 21 1.76 -0.45 7.73
C CYS A 21 3.22 -0.79 7.46
N VAL A 22 3.46 -1.44 6.33
CA VAL A 22 4.79 -1.86 5.89
C VAL A 22 5.44 -0.73 5.09
N LEU A 23 6.63 -0.32 5.52
CA LEU A 23 7.34 0.83 4.98
C LEU A 23 8.59 0.36 4.24
N SER A 24 8.75 0.81 2.99
CA SER A 24 9.90 0.41 2.18
C SER A 24 10.34 1.52 1.22
N ASN A 25 11.62 1.53 0.89
CA ASN A 25 12.16 2.27 -0.24
C ASN A 25 12.63 1.31 -1.34
N THR A 26 12.67 1.80 -2.57
CA THR A 26 13.32 1.15 -3.71
C THR A 26 14.02 2.20 -4.57
N ASP A 27 15.18 1.87 -5.13
CA ASP A 27 15.89 2.73 -6.08
C ASP A 27 15.13 2.90 -7.40
N THR A 28 14.16 2.04 -7.72
CA THR A 28 13.22 2.27 -8.84
C THR A 28 12.47 3.61 -8.70
N ALA A 29 12.27 4.09 -7.47
CA ALA A 29 11.64 5.39 -7.22
C ALA A 29 12.50 6.58 -7.66
N LYS A 30 13.81 6.38 -7.88
CA LYS A 30 14.73 7.44 -8.34
C LYS A 30 14.71 7.65 -9.85
N ILE A 31 13.99 6.80 -10.58
CA ILE A 31 13.82 6.97 -12.01
C ILE A 31 12.91 8.19 -12.25
N PRO A 32 13.36 9.21 -13.01
CA PRO A 32 12.59 10.42 -13.23
C PRO A 32 11.19 10.13 -13.79
N GLY A 33 10.16 10.71 -13.18
CA GLY A 33 8.77 10.59 -13.63
C GLY A 33 8.05 9.29 -13.25
N ILE A 34 8.70 8.36 -12.54
CA ILE A 34 8.03 7.12 -12.11
C ILE A 34 7.07 7.34 -10.94
N SER A 35 7.46 8.15 -9.95
CA SER A 35 6.75 8.26 -8.67
C SER A 35 6.48 9.72 -8.32
N ALA A 36 5.22 10.01 -7.94
CA ALA A 36 4.82 11.31 -7.38
C ALA A 36 4.89 11.34 -5.84
N ALA A 37 5.39 10.26 -5.21
CA ALA A 37 5.40 10.11 -3.76
C ALA A 37 6.42 11.06 -3.12
N GLY A 38 6.00 12.31 -2.91
CA GLY A 38 6.84 13.41 -2.45
C GLY A 38 7.05 14.47 -3.54
N ARG A 39 7.25 15.73 -3.12
CA ARG A 39 7.32 16.91 -4.00
C ARG A 39 8.56 16.95 -4.92
N SER A 40 9.60 16.17 -4.65
CA SER A 40 10.86 16.12 -5.42
C SER A 40 11.61 14.79 -5.23
N PRO A 41 12.58 14.46 -6.09
CA PRO A 41 13.43 13.28 -5.91
C PRO A 41 14.16 13.25 -4.55
N ASP A 42 14.54 14.41 -4.01
CA ASP A 42 15.26 14.56 -2.73
C ASP A 42 14.38 14.28 -1.50
N VAL A 43 13.06 14.15 -1.68
CA VAL A 43 12.12 13.81 -0.59
C VAL A 43 11.55 12.40 -0.70
N ILE A 44 11.74 11.71 -1.84
CA ILE A 44 11.20 10.36 -2.07
C ILE A 44 11.68 9.36 -1.01
N ASP A 45 12.94 9.47 -0.59
CA ASP A 45 13.53 8.61 0.42
C ASP A 45 12.93 8.86 1.83
N TYR A 46 12.37 10.05 2.05
CA TYR A 46 11.75 10.46 3.31
C TYR A 46 10.26 10.15 3.37
N THR A 47 9.59 9.94 2.23
CA THR A 47 8.13 9.80 2.17
C THR A 47 7.58 8.72 3.11
N PRO A 48 8.08 7.46 3.10
CA PRO A 48 7.56 6.44 4.02
C PRO A 48 7.76 6.79 5.50
N ALA A 49 8.89 7.41 5.84
CA ALA A 49 9.17 7.84 7.21
C ALA A 49 8.26 8.99 7.64
N GLY A 50 8.09 9.98 6.77
CA GLY A 50 7.21 11.12 6.99
C GLY A 50 5.74 10.70 7.11
N ASP A 51 5.27 9.77 6.29
CA ASP A 51 3.93 9.20 6.39
C ASP A 51 3.72 8.55 7.76
N ALA A 52 4.66 7.71 8.21
CA ALA A 52 4.56 7.02 9.49
C ALA A 52 4.60 7.98 10.70
N GLU A 53 5.47 8.98 10.65
CA GLU A 53 5.54 10.05 11.65
C GLU A 53 4.26 10.88 11.68
N LEU A 54 3.68 11.22 10.51
CA LEU A 54 2.43 11.94 10.43
C LEU A 54 1.29 11.12 11.04
N VAL A 55 1.13 9.86 10.66
CA VAL A 55 0.07 8.99 11.21
C VAL A 55 0.18 8.91 12.73
N THR A 56 1.39 8.78 13.27
CA THR A 56 1.62 8.61 14.71
C THR A 56 1.52 9.93 15.48
N LEU A 57 2.28 10.94 15.06
CA LEU A 57 2.54 12.17 15.82
C LEU A 57 1.72 13.37 15.34
N GLY A 58 1.12 13.29 14.16
CA GLY A 58 0.42 14.41 13.53
C GLY A 58 1.35 15.46 12.92
N ARG A 59 2.62 15.12 12.75
CA ARG A 59 3.64 15.96 12.10
C ARG A 59 4.82 15.11 11.67
N THR A 60 5.58 15.59 10.70
CA THR A 60 6.87 15.01 10.33
C THR A 60 8.00 15.56 11.18
N ILE A 61 8.96 14.70 11.52
CA ILE A 61 10.21 15.01 12.24
C ILE A 61 11.40 14.80 11.30
N CYS A 62 11.38 13.76 10.45
CA CYS A 62 12.46 13.47 9.51
C CYS A 62 12.63 14.56 8.45
N LYS A 63 11.59 15.37 8.22
CA LYS A 63 11.58 16.54 7.34
C LYS A 63 10.61 17.58 7.91
N SER A 64 10.89 18.87 7.71
CA SER A 64 10.03 19.97 8.18
C SER A 64 8.70 20.07 7.45
N GLU A 65 8.68 19.70 6.16
CA GLU A 65 7.47 19.76 5.34
C GLU A 65 6.81 18.38 5.29
N PRO A 66 5.50 18.29 5.56
CA PRO A 66 4.75 17.04 5.43
C PRO A 66 4.68 16.57 3.97
N PRO A 67 4.55 15.25 3.70
CA PRO A 67 4.47 14.74 2.34
C PRO A 67 3.22 15.25 1.63
N MET A 68 3.40 15.83 0.45
CA MET A 68 2.34 16.25 -0.46
C MET A 68 2.78 16.01 -1.91
N THR A 69 1.80 15.89 -2.82
CA THR A 69 2.11 15.84 -4.25
C THR A 69 2.60 17.20 -4.74
N PRO A 70 3.30 17.26 -5.88
CA PRO A 70 3.62 18.53 -6.54
C PRO A 70 2.41 19.42 -6.80
N ALA A 71 1.22 18.84 -6.97
CA ALA A 71 -0.02 19.57 -7.20
C ALA A 71 -0.67 20.11 -5.92
N GLY A 72 -0.15 19.76 -4.73
CA GLY A 72 -0.62 20.24 -3.44
C GLY A 72 -1.64 19.34 -2.75
N SER A 73 -1.91 18.15 -3.27
CA SER A 73 -2.77 17.18 -2.57
C SER A 73 -2.06 16.61 -1.35
N PRO A 74 -2.73 16.54 -0.18
CA PRO A 74 -2.14 15.99 1.03
C PRO A 74 -1.90 14.48 0.89
N THR A 75 -0.88 13.96 1.56
CA THR A 75 -0.62 12.51 1.63
C THR A 75 -1.83 11.71 2.15
N PRO A 76 -2.09 10.48 1.69
CA PRO A 76 -3.14 9.62 2.23
C PRO A 76 -2.95 9.29 3.71
N ALA A 77 -1.75 9.52 4.27
CA ALA A 77 -1.48 9.38 5.70
C ALA A 77 -2.46 10.18 6.57
N VAL A 78 -3.02 11.31 6.10
CA VAL A 78 -4.06 12.04 6.86
C VAL A 78 -5.34 11.23 7.02
N ILE A 79 -5.69 10.41 6.02
CA ILE A 79 -6.88 9.53 6.02
C ILE A 79 -6.66 8.40 7.01
N THR A 80 -5.50 7.73 6.93
CA THR A 80 -5.13 6.67 7.86
C THR A 80 -5.10 7.19 9.30
N ARG A 81 -4.52 8.39 9.53
CA ARG A 81 -4.52 9.02 10.84
C ARG A 81 -5.94 9.29 11.36
N ALA A 82 -6.81 9.87 10.53
CA ALA A 82 -8.19 10.15 10.91
C ALA A 82 -8.92 8.87 11.34
N ALA A 83 -8.84 7.83 10.51
CA ALA A 83 -9.46 6.55 10.80
C ALA A 83 -8.95 5.93 12.12
N LEU A 84 -7.62 5.87 12.32
CA LEU A 84 -7.03 5.31 13.54
C LEU A 84 -7.35 6.15 14.79
N GLN A 85 -7.43 7.49 14.66
CA GLN A 85 -7.83 8.36 15.76
C GLN A 85 -9.29 8.18 16.17
N LEU A 86 -10.20 8.02 15.22
CA LEU A 86 -11.63 7.82 15.50
C LEU A 86 -11.89 6.43 16.09
N THR A 87 -11.28 5.40 15.52
CA THR A 87 -11.52 4.00 15.90
C THR A 87 -10.74 3.53 17.12
N LYS A 88 -9.63 4.20 17.47
CA LYS A 88 -8.68 3.78 18.52
C LYS A 88 -8.07 2.39 18.27
N ILE A 89 -8.05 1.93 17.03
CA ILE A 89 -7.42 0.68 16.63
C ILE A 89 -5.91 0.76 16.93
N PRO A 90 -5.33 -0.24 17.63
CA PRO A 90 -3.89 -0.30 17.83
C PRO A 90 -3.17 -0.48 16.48
N PHE A 91 -2.05 0.21 16.33
CA PHE A 91 -1.28 0.16 15.10
C PHE A 91 0.22 0.16 15.32
N LEU A 92 0.95 -0.46 14.38
CA LEU A 92 2.41 -0.43 14.33
C LEU A 92 2.89 -0.30 12.88
N PHE A 93 4.10 0.23 12.73
CA PHE A 93 4.81 0.27 11.46
C PHE A 93 5.85 -0.84 11.40
N ILE A 94 6.13 -1.33 10.19
CA ILE A 94 7.17 -2.34 9.93
C ILE A 94 8.17 -1.75 8.93
N ASN A 95 9.43 -1.63 9.34
CA ASN A 95 10.53 -1.36 8.43
C ASN A 95 10.85 -2.63 7.64
N SER A 96 10.47 -2.65 6.36
CA SER A 96 10.87 -3.68 5.42
C SER A 96 11.98 -3.23 4.49
N GLY A 97 12.61 -2.06 4.66
CA GLY A 97 13.68 -1.61 3.78
C GLY A 97 13.75 -0.11 3.63
N LEU A 98 13.84 0.61 4.75
CA LEU A 98 13.89 2.07 4.79
C LEU A 98 15.30 2.62 4.65
N ARG A 99 15.42 3.76 3.95
CA ARG A 99 16.64 4.59 3.92
C ARG A 99 16.66 5.58 5.08
N VAL A 100 15.49 6.11 5.43
CA VAL A 100 15.29 7.03 6.55
C VAL A 100 14.41 6.33 7.58
N ILE A 101 14.93 6.14 8.78
CA ILE A 101 14.16 5.55 9.89
C ILE A 101 13.32 6.66 10.56
N PRO A 102 11.99 6.52 10.65
CA PRO A 102 11.14 7.53 11.27
C PRO A 102 11.42 7.63 12.77
N LYS A 103 11.18 8.81 13.35
CA LYS A 103 11.40 9.09 14.78
C LYS A 103 10.23 8.65 15.66
N ILE A 104 9.79 7.41 15.47
CA ILE A 104 8.73 6.72 16.22
C ILE A 104 9.14 5.26 16.48
N PRO A 105 8.50 4.55 17.43
CA PRO A 105 8.65 3.10 17.55
C PRO A 105 8.12 2.38 16.31
N LEU A 106 8.85 1.37 15.85
CA LEU A 106 8.46 0.49 14.75
C LEU A 106 9.09 -0.90 14.93
N LEU A 107 8.56 -1.87 14.20
CA LEU A 107 9.10 -3.21 14.07
C LEU A 107 10.08 -3.24 12.89
N ASP A 108 11.08 -4.11 12.93
CA ASP A 108 12.10 -4.24 11.88
C ASP A 108 12.26 -5.72 11.51
N VAL A 109 12.18 -6.02 10.21
CA VAL A 109 12.29 -7.41 9.69
C VAL A 109 13.69 -7.71 9.12
N GLY A 110 14.67 -6.84 9.32
CA GLY A 110 16.06 -7.03 8.94
C GLY A 110 16.34 -6.83 7.45
N ALA A 111 15.48 -6.08 6.77
CA ALA A 111 15.53 -5.90 5.33
C ALA A 111 16.33 -4.65 4.92
N LYS A 112 16.82 -4.65 3.68
CA LYS A 112 17.50 -3.50 3.06
C LYS A 112 16.59 -2.83 2.03
N PRO A 113 16.79 -1.53 1.72
CA PRO A 113 16.09 -0.89 0.61
C PRO A 113 16.21 -1.66 -0.71
N GLY A 114 15.15 -1.65 -1.49
CA GLY A 114 15.12 -2.29 -2.80
C GLY A 114 16.01 -1.60 -3.83
N GLY A 115 16.45 -2.35 -4.84
CA GLY A 115 17.28 -1.85 -5.94
C GLY A 115 16.46 -1.35 -7.13
N ASP A 116 17.14 -0.73 -8.11
CA ASP A 116 16.53 -0.39 -9.40
C ASP A 116 16.34 -1.69 -10.20
N ILE A 117 15.07 -2.11 -10.37
CA ILE A 117 14.69 -3.35 -11.05
C ILE A 117 15.25 -3.50 -12.47
N ARG A 118 15.65 -2.41 -13.12
CA ARG A 118 16.26 -2.45 -14.47
C ARG A 118 17.68 -2.99 -14.46
N THR A 119 18.44 -2.69 -13.41
CA THR A 119 19.90 -2.90 -13.37
C THR A 119 20.36 -3.81 -12.23
N ALA A 120 19.57 -3.94 -11.17
CA ALA A 120 19.90 -4.72 -9.98
C ALA A 120 18.81 -5.77 -9.68
N LYS A 121 18.96 -6.46 -8.54
CA LYS A 121 17.84 -7.20 -7.93
C LYS A 121 16.91 -6.18 -7.26
N GLY A 122 15.60 -6.32 -7.46
CA GLY A 122 14.60 -5.50 -6.78
C GLY A 122 14.66 -5.69 -5.26
N VAL A 123 14.88 -6.93 -4.81
CA VAL A 123 14.96 -7.27 -3.38
C VAL A 123 16.18 -8.14 -3.10
N LEU A 124 16.92 -7.77 -2.05
CA LEU A 124 17.98 -8.61 -1.49
C LEU A 124 17.41 -9.45 -0.35
N ASP A 125 17.89 -10.68 -0.20
CA ASP A 125 17.57 -11.56 0.92
C ASP A 125 16.06 -11.84 1.10
N VAL A 126 15.32 -12.02 -0.01
CA VAL A 126 13.85 -12.27 -0.03
C VAL A 126 13.40 -13.31 0.99
N GLY A 127 14.14 -14.42 1.11
CA GLY A 127 13.83 -15.49 2.06
C GLY A 127 13.94 -15.05 3.53
N LEU A 128 14.95 -14.24 3.87
CA LEU A 128 15.10 -13.70 5.23
C LEU A 128 13.93 -12.79 5.59
N ILE A 129 13.56 -11.88 4.68
CA ILE A 129 12.45 -10.95 4.88
C ILE A 129 11.15 -11.72 5.09
N TYR A 130 10.88 -12.70 4.21
CA TYR A 130 9.70 -13.54 4.30
C TYR A 130 9.64 -14.29 5.63
N GLU A 131 10.70 -15.03 6.01
CA GLU A 131 10.70 -15.84 7.24
C GLU A 131 10.61 -15.00 8.52
N ASN A 132 11.30 -13.86 8.58
CA ASN A 132 11.19 -12.93 9.71
C ASN A 132 9.76 -12.38 9.83
N SER A 133 9.14 -12.05 8.70
CA SER A 133 7.75 -11.59 8.66
C SER A 133 6.75 -12.70 9.00
N VAL A 134 7.02 -13.95 8.65
CA VAL A 134 6.22 -15.11 9.11
C VAL A 134 6.24 -15.20 10.63
N GLU A 135 7.42 -15.11 11.24
CA GLU A 135 7.53 -15.17 12.70
C GLU A 135 6.83 -13.99 13.37
N LEU A 136 6.97 -12.79 12.80
CA LEU A 136 6.25 -11.62 13.28
C LEU A 136 4.71 -11.82 13.18
N GLY A 137 4.22 -12.35 12.06
CA GLY A 137 2.80 -12.66 11.89
C GLY A 137 2.26 -13.64 12.94
N ARG A 138 3.04 -14.68 13.30
CA ARG A 138 2.67 -15.64 14.36
C ARG A 138 2.56 -15.00 15.74
N GLN A 139 3.35 -13.97 16.01
CA GLN A 139 3.28 -13.21 17.27
C GLN A 139 2.04 -12.32 17.28
N ILE A 140 1.76 -11.63 16.17
CA ILE A 140 0.61 -10.71 16.04
C ILE A 140 -0.73 -11.46 16.09
N LYS A 141 -0.82 -12.66 15.49
CA LYS A 141 -2.00 -13.53 15.56
C LYS A 141 -2.52 -13.75 16.99
N ARG A 142 -1.66 -13.68 18.00
CA ARG A 142 -2.05 -13.87 19.41
C ARG A 142 -2.76 -12.67 20.02
N LEU A 143 -2.74 -11.53 19.33
CA LEU A 143 -3.22 -10.24 19.83
C LEU A 143 -4.42 -9.70 19.06
N SER A 144 -4.78 -10.32 17.93
CA SER A 144 -5.75 -9.77 16.99
C SER A 144 -6.48 -10.88 16.24
N ASP A 145 -7.77 -10.66 15.98
CA ASP A 145 -8.63 -11.52 15.17
C ASP A 145 -8.75 -11.03 13.71
N CYS A 146 -8.32 -9.79 13.42
CA CYS A 146 -8.29 -9.21 12.09
C CYS A 146 -7.14 -8.22 11.94
N VAL A 147 -6.26 -8.45 10.97
CA VAL A 147 -5.11 -7.59 10.71
C VAL A 147 -5.26 -6.87 9.38
N ILE A 148 -5.23 -5.54 9.43
CA ILE A 148 -5.30 -4.66 8.28
C ILE A 148 -3.87 -4.24 7.92
N ILE A 149 -3.39 -4.58 6.72
CA ILE A 149 -1.99 -4.43 6.35
C ILE A 149 -1.86 -3.44 5.20
N GLY A 150 -1.45 -2.21 5.52
CA GLY A 150 -1.14 -1.15 4.56
C GLY A 150 0.32 -1.12 4.12
N GLU A 151 0.62 -0.24 3.17
CA GLU A 151 1.99 0.02 2.70
C GLU A 151 2.25 1.50 2.42
N SER A 152 3.51 1.91 2.54
CA SER A 152 4.02 3.14 1.90
C SER A 152 5.35 2.85 1.21
N VAL A 153 5.27 2.70 -0.13
CA VAL A 153 6.42 2.40 -0.99
C VAL A 153 6.40 3.29 -2.25
N PRO A 154 7.25 4.32 -2.33
CA PRO A 154 7.50 5.06 -3.56
C PRO A 154 7.85 4.10 -4.71
N ALA A 155 7.24 4.32 -5.89
CA ALA A 155 7.31 3.44 -7.06
C ALA A 155 6.80 1.99 -6.89
N GLY A 156 6.09 1.67 -5.80
CA GLY A 156 5.50 0.35 -5.58
C GLY A 156 4.55 -0.10 -6.70
N THR A 157 3.89 0.83 -7.40
CA THR A 157 3.05 0.49 -8.57
C THR A 157 3.85 -0.07 -9.74
N THR A 158 5.09 0.37 -9.93
CA THR A 158 5.97 -0.09 -11.02
C THR A 158 6.56 -1.47 -10.73
N THR A 159 7.04 -1.69 -9.51
CA THR A 159 7.50 -3.02 -9.06
C THR A 159 6.35 -4.02 -9.10
N ALA A 160 5.15 -3.63 -8.66
CA ALA A 160 3.94 -4.45 -8.76
C ALA A 160 3.63 -4.86 -10.19
N MET A 161 3.68 -3.91 -11.15
CA MET A 161 3.45 -4.21 -12.56
C MET A 161 4.46 -5.22 -13.11
N CYS A 162 5.74 -5.06 -12.76
CA CYS A 162 6.80 -5.93 -13.22
C CYS A 162 6.65 -7.36 -12.69
N VAL A 163 6.36 -7.50 -11.38
CA VAL A 163 6.09 -8.80 -10.74
C VAL A 163 4.86 -9.48 -11.38
N LEU A 164 3.75 -8.75 -11.57
CA LEU A 164 2.56 -9.30 -12.20
C LEU A 164 2.82 -9.81 -13.61
N LYS A 165 3.55 -9.06 -14.45
CA LYS A 165 3.95 -9.54 -15.79
C LYS A 165 4.84 -10.78 -15.71
N ALA A 166 5.81 -10.82 -14.80
CA ALA A 166 6.69 -11.97 -14.62
C ALA A 166 5.92 -13.23 -14.18
N LEU A 167 4.84 -13.07 -13.41
CA LEU A 167 3.92 -14.15 -13.01
C LEU A 167 2.90 -14.53 -14.09
N GLY A 168 2.83 -13.79 -15.19
CA GLY A 168 1.93 -14.07 -16.31
C GLY A 168 0.53 -13.50 -16.13
N ILE A 169 0.42 -12.41 -15.37
CA ILE A 169 -0.84 -11.69 -15.13
C ILE A 169 -0.79 -10.38 -15.90
N ASN A 170 -1.69 -10.22 -16.86
CA ASN A 170 -1.79 -9.00 -17.66
C ASN A 170 -2.66 -7.95 -16.93
N ALA A 171 -2.07 -7.28 -15.95
CA ALA A 171 -2.74 -6.25 -15.16
C ALA A 171 -2.20 -4.86 -15.47
N ARG A 172 -3.10 -3.88 -15.53
CA ARG A 172 -2.77 -2.45 -15.61
C ARG A 172 -2.76 -1.85 -14.21
N VAL A 173 -1.70 -1.12 -13.89
CA VAL A 173 -1.49 -0.53 -12.56
C VAL A 173 -1.93 0.94 -12.51
N SER A 174 -2.39 1.39 -11.34
CA SER A 174 -2.75 2.79 -11.10
C SER A 174 -1.50 3.64 -10.85
N SER A 175 -1.66 4.94 -10.58
CA SER A 175 -0.59 5.85 -10.20
C SER A 175 -1.04 6.88 -9.17
N SER A 176 -0.05 7.49 -8.51
CA SER A 176 -0.23 8.65 -7.65
C SER A 176 -0.38 9.97 -8.43
N TYR A 177 -0.36 9.96 -9.76
CA TYR A 177 -0.53 11.14 -10.62
C TYR A 177 -1.97 11.19 -11.18
N PRO A 178 -2.52 12.38 -11.46
CA PRO A 178 -3.79 12.52 -12.17
C PRO A 178 -3.78 11.80 -13.52
N GLU A 179 -2.73 12.04 -14.32
CA GLU A 179 -2.45 11.29 -15.54
C GLU A 179 -1.43 10.20 -15.26
N ASN A 180 -1.80 8.94 -15.49
CA ASN A 180 -0.92 7.80 -15.23
C ASN A 180 0.23 7.78 -16.25
N PRO A 181 1.51 7.87 -15.82
CA PRO A 181 2.66 7.85 -16.72
C PRO A 181 2.96 6.42 -17.20
N LEU A 182 1.96 5.76 -17.81
CA LEU A 182 2.01 4.37 -18.25
C LEU A 182 3.21 4.12 -19.16
N ASN A 183 3.49 5.03 -20.10
CA ASN A 183 4.62 4.89 -21.02
C ASN A 183 5.97 4.71 -20.29
N ILE A 184 6.25 5.51 -19.25
CA ILE A 184 7.52 5.41 -18.51
C ILE A 184 7.57 4.12 -17.71
N LYS A 185 6.44 3.73 -17.09
CA LYS A 185 6.35 2.48 -16.32
C LYS A 185 6.52 1.26 -17.23
N GLU A 186 5.85 1.25 -18.38
CA GLU A 186 5.90 0.16 -19.34
C GLU A 186 7.30 -0.02 -19.89
N GLN A 187 7.95 1.07 -20.32
CA GLN A 187 9.35 1.06 -20.75
C GLN A 187 10.29 0.54 -19.65
N THR A 188 10.11 1.02 -18.41
CA THR A 188 10.91 0.56 -17.26
C THR A 188 10.75 -0.94 -17.01
N VAL A 189 9.52 -1.44 -17.09
CA VAL A 189 9.22 -2.86 -16.87
C VAL A 189 9.72 -3.73 -18.02
N GLU A 190 9.57 -3.27 -19.27
CA GLU A 190 10.10 -3.96 -20.45
C GLU A 190 11.63 -4.04 -20.41
N GLU A 191 12.29 -2.94 -20.05
CA GLU A 191 13.74 -2.90 -19.85
C GLU A 191 14.18 -3.88 -18.75
N ALA A 192 13.51 -3.88 -17.60
CA ALA A 192 13.82 -4.78 -16.49
C ALA A 192 13.68 -6.26 -16.88
N LEU A 193 12.56 -6.62 -17.51
CA LEU A 193 12.29 -7.98 -18.00
C LEU A 193 13.35 -8.41 -19.03
N SER A 194 13.62 -7.56 -20.03
CA SER A 194 14.60 -7.81 -21.08
C SER A 194 16.02 -8.00 -20.53
N ASN A 195 16.46 -7.14 -19.61
CA ASN A 195 17.79 -7.21 -19.00
C ASN A 195 18.01 -8.50 -18.19
N LYS A 196 16.93 -9.13 -17.71
CA LYS A 196 16.97 -10.41 -17.00
C LYS A 196 16.64 -11.61 -17.89
N GLY A 197 16.34 -11.40 -19.17
CA GLY A 197 15.93 -12.45 -20.10
C GLY A 197 14.62 -13.13 -19.68
N ILE A 198 13.73 -12.40 -19.02
CA ILE A 198 12.44 -12.90 -18.51
C ILE A 198 11.33 -12.37 -19.42
N SER A 199 10.48 -13.27 -19.91
CA SER A 199 9.27 -12.97 -20.65
C SER A 199 8.03 -13.04 -19.74
N PHE A 200 6.89 -12.65 -20.28
CA PHE A 200 5.61 -12.72 -19.59
C PHE A 200 5.31 -14.16 -19.12
N GLY A 201 5.11 -14.33 -17.80
CA GLY A 201 4.77 -15.63 -17.21
C GLY A 201 5.93 -16.60 -16.98
N ASP A 202 7.17 -16.23 -17.33
CA ASP A 202 8.32 -17.12 -17.16
C ASP A 202 8.59 -17.48 -15.69
N LEU A 203 8.15 -16.65 -14.74
CA LEU A 203 8.32 -16.86 -13.30
C LEU A 203 7.02 -17.25 -12.58
N LYS A 204 5.98 -17.68 -13.31
CA LYS A 204 4.69 -18.09 -12.70
C LYS A 204 4.85 -19.17 -11.61
N ASP A 205 5.82 -20.06 -11.75
CA ASP A 205 6.07 -21.17 -10.81
C ASP A 205 7.19 -20.84 -9.80
N ASP A 206 7.75 -19.63 -9.85
CA ASP A 206 8.82 -19.15 -8.96
C ASP A 206 8.55 -17.70 -8.47
N PRO A 207 7.49 -17.50 -7.65
CA PRO A 207 7.08 -16.17 -7.20
C PRO A 207 8.14 -15.47 -6.33
N MET A 208 8.94 -16.22 -5.57
CA MET A 208 10.00 -15.63 -4.76
C MET A 208 11.12 -15.05 -5.61
N ARG A 209 11.44 -15.68 -6.75
CA ARG A 209 12.37 -15.11 -7.73
C ARG A 209 11.80 -13.93 -8.48
N ALA A 210 10.49 -13.92 -8.75
CA ALA A 210 9.81 -12.74 -9.30
C ALA A 210 9.98 -11.53 -8.36
N ILE A 211 9.78 -11.72 -7.06
CA ILE A 211 10.07 -10.69 -6.04
C ILE A 211 11.55 -10.30 -6.05
N GLU A 212 12.46 -11.27 -6.03
CA GLU A 212 13.91 -11.00 -5.99
C GLU A 212 14.35 -10.09 -7.13
N TYR A 213 13.87 -10.35 -8.35
CA TYR A 213 14.28 -9.58 -9.52
C TYR A 213 13.53 -8.26 -9.66
N PHE A 214 12.23 -8.23 -9.37
CA PHE A 214 11.35 -7.16 -9.85
C PHE A 214 10.47 -6.54 -8.77
N GLY A 215 10.44 -7.14 -7.58
CA GLY A 215 9.64 -6.64 -6.47
C GLY A 215 10.31 -5.52 -5.71
N ASP A 216 9.67 -5.15 -4.61
CA ASP A 216 10.24 -4.34 -3.54
C ASP A 216 10.13 -5.11 -2.20
N PRO A 217 10.91 -4.72 -1.18
CA PRO A 217 10.94 -5.44 0.08
C PRO A 217 9.61 -5.51 0.86
N MET A 218 8.61 -4.68 0.54
CA MET A 218 7.29 -4.78 1.17
C MET A 218 6.57 -6.06 0.74
N MET A 219 6.70 -6.49 -0.52
CA MET A 219 6.01 -7.68 -1.04
C MET A 219 6.31 -8.97 -0.27
N PRO A 220 7.58 -9.40 -0.06
CA PRO A 220 7.86 -10.60 0.71
C PRO A 220 7.52 -10.42 2.19
N CYS A 221 7.61 -9.19 2.72
CA CYS A 221 7.20 -8.88 4.08
C CYS A 221 5.70 -9.14 4.27
N VAL A 222 4.83 -8.61 3.41
CA VAL A 222 3.38 -8.82 3.51
C VAL A 222 3.01 -10.28 3.27
N CYS A 223 3.62 -10.94 2.27
CA CYS A 223 3.39 -12.38 2.06
C CYS A 223 3.76 -13.21 3.30
N GLY A 224 4.88 -12.88 3.95
CA GLY A 224 5.32 -13.53 5.19
C GLY A 224 4.35 -13.28 6.34
N LEU A 225 3.93 -12.02 6.53
CA LEU A 225 2.95 -11.66 7.56
C LEU A 225 1.66 -12.46 7.41
N VAL A 226 1.07 -12.49 6.21
CA VAL A 226 -0.17 -13.24 5.94
C VAL A 226 0.02 -14.74 6.22
N LYS A 227 1.15 -15.31 5.80
CA LYS A 227 1.47 -16.72 6.10
C LYS A 227 1.56 -16.98 7.62
N GLY A 228 2.17 -16.06 8.37
CA GLY A 228 2.31 -16.15 9.82
C GLY A 228 0.99 -15.99 10.57
N LEU A 229 0.12 -15.10 10.08
CA LEU A 229 -1.23 -14.86 10.59
C LEU A 229 -2.16 -16.06 10.38
N GLY A 230 -1.93 -16.86 9.34
CA GLY A 230 -2.59 -18.15 9.17
C GLY A 230 -4.11 -18.04 9.00
N ASP A 231 -4.86 -18.39 10.03
CA ASP A 231 -6.34 -18.35 10.09
C ASP A 231 -6.90 -16.99 10.53
N THR A 232 -6.04 -16.04 10.93
CA THR A 232 -6.46 -14.68 11.27
C THR A 232 -6.84 -13.94 9.99
N THR A 233 -8.02 -13.33 9.97
CA THR A 233 -8.50 -12.58 8.79
C THR A 233 -7.52 -11.46 8.47
N SER A 234 -7.08 -11.41 7.22
CA SER A 234 -6.14 -10.41 6.73
C SER A 234 -6.80 -9.52 5.69
N VAL A 235 -6.74 -8.21 5.89
CA VAL A 235 -7.23 -7.21 4.92
C VAL A 235 -6.04 -6.44 4.39
N LEU A 236 -5.66 -6.69 3.14
CA LEU A 236 -4.60 -5.94 2.47
C LEU A 236 -5.13 -4.55 2.13
N ALA A 237 -4.52 -3.51 2.71
CA ALA A 237 -4.96 -2.13 2.61
C ALA A 237 -4.14 -1.39 1.56
N GLY A 238 -4.60 -1.37 0.33
CA GLY A 238 -3.92 -0.69 -0.75
C GLY A 238 -4.47 -1.01 -2.13
N GLY A 239 -3.90 -0.37 -3.14
CA GLY A 239 -4.33 -0.52 -4.52
C GLY A 239 -3.55 -1.62 -5.25
N THR A 240 -3.01 -1.26 -6.41
CA THR A 240 -2.37 -2.21 -7.34
C THR A 240 -1.11 -2.88 -6.78
N GLN A 241 -0.49 -2.31 -5.76
CA GLN A 241 0.59 -2.91 -4.98
C GLN A 241 0.10 -4.16 -4.24
N MET A 242 -1.00 -4.03 -3.50
CA MET A 242 -1.61 -5.14 -2.77
C MET A 242 -2.26 -6.17 -3.70
N MET A 243 -2.70 -5.75 -4.89
CA MET A 243 -3.10 -6.68 -5.96
C MET A 243 -1.95 -7.59 -6.41
N ALA A 244 -0.72 -7.08 -6.53
CA ALA A 244 0.46 -7.91 -6.78
C ALA A 244 0.77 -8.84 -5.61
N VAL A 245 0.58 -8.39 -4.37
CA VAL A 245 0.71 -9.26 -3.19
C VAL A 245 -0.34 -10.37 -3.19
N LEU A 246 -1.60 -10.11 -3.56
CA LEU A 246 -2.61 -11.16 -3.72
C LEU A 246 -2.21 -12.20 -4.76
N ALA A 247 -1.65 -11.77 -5.89
CA ALA A 247 -1.11 -12.69 -6.89
C ALA A 247 0.02 -13.55 -6.30
N LEU A 248 0.96 -12.94 -5.58
CA LEU A 248 2.05 -13.65 -4.90
C LEU A 248 1.52 -14.65 -3.86
N ILE A 249 0.57 -14.26 -3.01
CA ILE A 249 -0.10 -15.14 -2.04
C ILE A 249 -0.67 -16.38 -2.74
N LYS A 250 -1.36 -16.19 -3.87
CA LYS A 250 -1.94 -17.28 -4.66
C LYS A 250 -0.85 -18.19 -5.26
N HIS A 251 0.18 -17.62 -5.89
CA HIS A 251 1.26 -18.39 -6.52
C HIS A 251 2.19 -19.08 -5.51
N ILE A 252 2.36 -18.53 -4.30
CA ILE A 252 3.09 -19.16 -3.18
C ILE A 252 2.26 -20.30 -2.56
N GLY A 253 0.93 -20.30 -2.75
CA GLY A 253 0.03 -21.30 -2.16
C GLY A 253 -0.31 -21.01 -0.69
N ILE A 254 -0.41 -19.73 -0.32
CA ILE A 254 -0.83 -19.33 1.03
C ILE A 254 -2.36 -19.42 1.12
N ASN A 255 -2.84 -20.44 1.84
CA ASN A 255 -4.26 -20.66 2.08
C ASN A 255 -4.69 -19.97 3.39
N SER A 256 -5.01 -18.67 3.30
CA SER A 256 -5.47 -17.83 4.41
C SER A 256 -6.73 -17.05 4.02
N ASP A 257 -7.50 -16.60 5.01
CA ASP A 257 -8.63 -15.69 4.78
C ASP A 257 -8.10 -14.29 4.48
N VAL A 258 -8.01 -13.95 3.19
CA VAL A 258 -7.43 -12.70 2.70
C VAL A 258 -8.45 -11.96 1.86
N SER A 259 -8.55 -10.66 2.09
CA SER A 259 -9.29 -9.72 1.24
C SER A 259 -8.46 -8.46 1.00
N ILE A 260 -8.93 -7.58 0.13
CA ILE A 260 -8.29 -6.30 -0.15
C ILE A 260 -9.27 -5.15 0.11
N ALA A 261 -8.81 -4.10 0.77
CA ALA A 261 -9.54 -2.86 0.95
C ALA A 261 -8.79 -1.71 0.30
N THR A 262 -9.47 -0.94 -0.56
CA THR A 262 -8.89 0.21 -1.24
C THR A 262 -9.88 1.38 -1.30
N THR A 263 -9.44 2.51 -1.83
CA THR A 263 -10.28 3.67 -2.07
C THR A 263 -11.11 3.53 -3.35
N LYS A 264 -12.24 4.24 -3.39
CA LYS A 264 -13.01 4.47 -4.62
C LYS A 264 -12.13 4.97 -5.77
N PHE A 265 -11.16 5.84 -5.47
CA PHE A 265 -10.29 6.46 -6.47
C PHE A 265 -9.45 5.45 -7.25
N VAL A 266 -9.03 4.35 -6.61
CA VAL A 266 -8.35 3.23 -7.28
C VAL A 266 -9.35 2.33 -8.00
N ALA A 267 -10.48 2.03 -7.35
CA ALA A 267 -11.48 1.12 -7.90
C ALA A 267 -12.13 1.64 -9.20
N GLU A 268 -12.29 2.95 -9.31
CA GLU A 268 -12.92 3.62 -10.46
C GLU A 268 -11.88 4.17 -11.47
N ASP A 269 -10.58 3.96 -11.24
CA ASP A 269 -9.51 4.35 -12.15
C ASP A 269 -9.56 3.51 -13.43
N LYS A 270 -10.06 4.11 -14.51
CA LYS A 270 -10.20 3.48 -15.84
C LYS A 270 -8.86 3.09 -16.49
N THR A 271 -7.75 3.62 -15.99
CA THR A 271 -6.41 3.27 -16.49
C THR A 271 -5.88 1.99 -15.84
N ALA A 272 -6.44 1.59 -14.70
CA ALA A 272 -6.09 0.37 -13.98
C ALA A 272 -7.12 -0.74 -14.21
N SER A 273 -6.70 -2.00 -14.08
CA SER A 273 -7.59 -3.18 -14.14
C SER A 273 -7.85 -3.78 -12.76
N PHE A 274 -7.90 -2.93 -11.72
CA PHE A 274 -7.86 -3.38 -10.31
C PHE A 274 -8.97 -4.38 -9.96
N LEU A 275 -10.25 -4.01 -10.13
CA LEU A 275 -11.37 -4.87 -9.74
C LEU A 275 -11.42 -6.18 -10.54
N GLU A 276 -11.18 -6.09 -11.86
CA GLU A 276 -11.13 -7.25 -12.76
C GLU A 276 -10.04 -8.23 -12.31
N THR A 277 -8.82 -7.75 -12.11
CA THR A 277 -7.67 -8.58 -11.73
C THR A 277 -7.86 -9.21 -10.35
N VAL A 278 -8.36 -8.46 -9.36
CA VAL A 278 -8.63 -9.00 -8.01
C VAL A 278 -9.70 -10.10 -8.06
N SER A 279 -10.75 -9.90 -8.87
CA SER A 279 -11.80 -10.90 -9.10
C SER A 279 -11.24 -12.16 -9.77
N ASP A 280 -10.41 -12.02 -10.81
CA ASP A 280 -9.77 -13.15 -11.50
C ASP A 280 -8.81 -13.94 -10.59
N LEU A 281 -8.16 -13.24 -9.65
CA LEU A 281 -7.38 -13.87 -8.60
C LEU A 281 -8.25 -14.62 -7.58
N GLY A 282 -9.53 -14.29 -7.47
CA GLY A 282 -10.50 -14.96 -6.61
C GLY A 282 -10.62 -14.36 -5.21
N PHE A 283 -10.22 -13.10 -5.02
CA PHE A 283 -10.25 -12.42 -3.71
C PHE A 283 -11.41 -11.42 -3.63
N LYS A 284 -11.89 -11.19 -2.40
CA LYS A 284 -12.91 -10.16 -2.13
C LYS A 284 -12.27 -8.78 -2.06
N SER A 285 -12.94 -7.77 -2.63
CA SER A 285 -12.55 -6.36 -2.56
C SER A 285 -13.56 -5.51 -1.78
N TYR A 286 -13.05 -4.58 -0.97
CA TYR A 286 -13.82 -3.58 -0.25
C TYR A 286 -13.39 -2.18 -0.66
N ILE A 287 -14.34 -1.35 -1.05
CA ILE A 287 -14.12 -0.05 -1.68
C ILE A 287 -14.70 1.04 -0.78
N SER A 288 -13.83 1.89 -0.24
CA SER A 288 -14.17 2.98 0.67
C SER A 288 -14.24 4.31 -0.06
N ASP A 289 -15.36 5.04 0.07
CA ASP A 289 -15.54 6.39 -0.49
C ASP A 289 -15.55 7.43 0.64
N PRO A 290 -14.53 8.30 0.79
CA PRO A 290 -14.52 9.33 1.82
C PRO A 290 -15.47 10.51 1.53
N GLY A 291 -16.07 10.59 0.33
CA GLY A 291 -16.96 11.68 -0.07
C GLY A 291 -16.22 13.02 -0.22
N PHE A 292 -14.99 12.99 -0.73
CA PHE A 292 -14.16 14.18 -0.87
C PHE A 292 -14.71 15.20 -1.86
N ASN A 293 -15.60 14.81 -2.78
CA ASN A 293 -16.38 15.74 -3.59
C ASN A 293 -17.16 16.79 -2.77
N LEU A 294 -17.49 16.48 -1.50
CA LEU A 294 -18.16 17.40 -0.57
C LEU A 294 -17.17 18.10 0.38
N SER A 295 -15.87 17.83 0.28
CA SER A 295 -14.89 18.39 1.19
C SER A 295 -14.74 19.91 1.01
N LYS A 296 -14.48 20.63 2.11
CA LYS A 296 -14.12 22.06 2.11
C LYS A 296 -12.65 22.28 1.72
N ASN A 297 -11.78 21.29 1.96
CA ASN A 297 -10.36 21.38 1.63
C ASN A 297 -10.14 21.16 0.11
N PRO A 298 -9.56 22.13 -0.62
CA PRO A 298 -9.34 22.00 -2.07
C PRO A 298 -8.37 20.87 -2.42
N GLY A 299 -7.34 20.60 -1.61
CA GLY A 299 -6.39 19.51 -1.85
C GLY A 299 -7.03 18.14 -1.70
N LEU A 300 -7.98 17.95 -0.78
CA LEU A 300 -8.74 16.70 -0.69
C LEU A 300 -9.66 16.50 -1.90
N ARG A 301 -10.31 17.57 -2.40
CA ARG A 301 -11.12 17.49 -3.63
C ARG A 301 -10.33 17.04 -4.86
N MET A 302 -9.01 17.22 -4.88
CA MET A 302 -8.17 16.79 -6.01
C MET A 302 -8.07 15.26 -6.15
N TYR A 303 -8.37 14.49 -5.10
CA TYR A 303 -8.46 13.03 -5.18
C TYR A 303 -9.57 12.59 -6.14
N GLU A 304 -10.68 13.33 -6.22
CA GLU A 304 -11.77 13.07 -7.17
C GLU A 304 -11.33 13.24 -8.64
N SER A 305 -10.28 14.04 -8.86
CA SER A 305 -9.65 14.23 -10.17
C SER A 305 -8.48 13.26 -10.41
N GLY A 306 -8.29 12.27 -9.53
CA GLY A 306 -7.29 11.22 -9.68
C GLY A 306 -5.91 11.54 -9.11
N ASP A 307 -5.72 12.63 -8.36
CA ASP A 307 -4.45 12.85 -7.66
C ASP A 307 -4.33 11.92 -6.44
N VAL A 308 -3.12 11.41 -6.18
CA VAL A 308 -2.78 10.48 -5.07
C VAL A 308 -3.48 9.12 -5.11
N LYS A 309 -4.81 9.10 -5.04
CA LYS A 309 -5.75 7.96 -4.99
C LYS A 309 -5.66 7.09 -3.74
N GLU A 310 -4.48 6.62 -3.35
CA GLU A 310 -4.29 5.62 -2.29
C GLU A 310 -2.87 5.67 -1.71
N GLY A 311 -2.69 5.12 -0.51
CA GLY A 311 -1.38 4.91 0.11
C GLY A 311 -1.52 4.84 1.64
N VAL A 312 -0.47 4.38 2.32
CA VAL A 312 -0.39 4.32 3.79
C VAL A 312 -1.56 3.53 4.40
N GLY A 313 -2.12 2.60 3.64
CA GLY A 313 -3.32 1.84 4.00
C GLY A 313 -4.59 2.67 4.17
N ALA A 314 -4.73 3.84 3.54
CA ALA A 314 -5.89 4.73 3.69
C ALA A 314 -7.22 4.04 3.38
N GLY A 315 -7.30 3.29 2.27
CA GLY A 315 -8.50 2.50 1.94
C GLY A 315 -8.90 1.49 3.02
N GLY A 316 -7.91 0.81 3.61
CA GLY A 316 -8.12 -0.14 4.71
C GLY A 316 -8.39 0.51 6.06
N GLY A 317 -7.79 1.68 6.35
CA GLY A 317 -8.11 2.46 7.54
C GLY A 317 -9.56 2.95 7.50
N MET A 318 -10.00 3.46 6.35
CA MET A 318 -11.40 3.80 6.11
C MET A 318 -12.33 2.59 6.27
N PHE A 319 -11.95 1.46 5.69
CA PHE A 319 -12.68 0.22 5.86
C PHE A 319 -12.82 -0.15 7.35
N ALA A 320 -11.72 -0.05 8.11
CA ALA A 320 -11.70 -0.25 9.56
C ALA A 320 -12.67 0.71 10.28
N ALA A 321 -12.71 1.98 9.88
CA ALA A 321 -13.62 2.96 10.45
C ALA A 321 -15.08 2.55 10.25
N GLY A 322 -15.46 2.14 9.04
CA GLY A 322 -16.83 1.73 8.75
C GLY A 322 -17.25 0.45 9.47
N ILE A 323 -16.38 -0.56 9.61
CA ILE A 323 -16.71 -1.76 10.41
C ILE A 323 -16.84 -1.45 11.91
N MET A 324 -16.14 -0.42 12.41
CA MET A 324 -16.27 0.08 13.78
C MET A 324 -17.44 1.07 13.97
N GLY A 325 -18.25 1.29 12.93
CA GLY A 325 -19.46 2.12 13.01
C GLY A 325 -19.25 3.63 12.77
N ILE A 326 -18.05 4.05 12.33
CA ILE A 326 -17.77 5.45 12.01
C ILE A 326 -18.46 5.85 10.70
N GLY A 327 -19.13 7.00 10.72
CA GLY A 327 -19.83 7.55 9.55
C GLY A 327 -18.89 8.19 8.51
N GLN A 328 -19.34 8.24 7.25
CA GLN A 328 -18.59 8.88 6.16
C GLN A 328 -18.27 10.35 6.46
N ASP A 329 -19.27 11.10 6.92
CA ASP A 329 -19.13 12.53 7.22
C ASP A 329 -18.20 12.76 8.40
N GLU A 330 -18.30 11.93 9.45
CA GLU A 330 -17.42 11.99 10.61
C GLU A 330 -15.95 11.73 10.24
N LEU A 331 -15.70 10.73 9.41
CA LEU A 331 -14.35 10.48 8.88
C LEU A 331 -13.86 11.70 8.07
N ARG A 332 -14.66 12.19 7.12
CA ARG A 332 -14.26 13.30 6.25
C ARG A 332 -13.95 14.56 7.06
N ASP A 333 -14.79 14.90 8.02
CA ASP A 333 -14.60 16.06 8.90
C ASP A 333 -13.30 15.92 9.73
N GLN A 334 -12.98 14.71 10.20
CA GLN A 334 -11.73 14.46 10.90
C GLN A 334 -10.50 14.58 9.98
N VAL A 335 -10.59 14.13 8.72
CA VAL A 335 -9.52 14.32 7.73
C VAL A 335 -9.30 15.81 7.46
N GLU A 336 -10.38 16.59 7.28
CA GLU A 336 -10.29 18.04 7.11
C GLU A 336 -9.61 18.72 8.29
N LEU A 337 -10.01 18.37 9.52
CA LEU A 337 -9.40 18.90 10.73
C LEU A 337 -7.90 18.59 10.81
N ILE A 338 -7.48 17.38 10.44
CA ILE A 338 -6.06 17.01 10.40
C ILE A 338 -5.34 17.80 9.31
N CYS A 339 -5.93 17.98 8.14
CA CYS A 339 -5.34 18.79 7.09
C CYS A 339 -5.10 20.22 7.56
N ASP A 340 -6.07 20.86 8.20
CA ASP A 340 -5.96 22.23 8.73
C ASP A 340 -4.90 22.38 9.84
N GLN A 341 -4.55 21.29 10.53
CA GLN A 341 -3.51 21.27 11.55
C GLN A 341 -2.10 21.06 10.99
N VAL A 342 -2.00 20.37 9.85
CA VAL A 342 -0.73 19.90 9.28
C VAL A 342 -0.22 20.80 8.15
N PHE A 343 -1.14 21.36 7.34
CA PHE A 343 -0.86 22.13 6.13
C PHE A 343 -1.39 23.56 6.24
#